data_AF-A0A7W6C314-F1
#
_entry.id   AF-A0A7W6C314-F1
#
_cell.length_a   1.000
_cell.length_b   1.000
_cell.length_c   1.000
_cell.angle_alpha   90.00
_cell.angle_beta   90.00
_cell.angle_gamma   90.00
#
_symmetry.space_group_name_H-M   'P 1'
#
loop_
_entity.id
_entity.type
_entity.pdbx_description
1 polymer ?
#
loop_
_entity_poly.entity_id
_entity_poly.type
_entity_poly.pdbx_seq_one_letter_code
_entity_poly.pdbx_strand_id
1 'polypeptide(L)'
;MRYSGVFACLSLVLSIAVTGCGTAPPLRRMAAEAASAPTVRIAPDGVTRTATLSVLTYNVEGLGWPARSGRKQDLVRIGAHLAALRAAGKAPDVVLFQEVFSGAAKRAVLASGYPAIVPGPRRTTLHIRMFTDKLPHRAKLRKGEIGVRLTGSGLVIASRYLVLLTRSQAYGRRSCAGLDCLANKGVMLARIAVPGVPVPIDLYDTHMNSRRASHVAEARNLAAHARQVTEASAFIDASHDDRYPIVFGGDFNMRGSQDRWENFTRYQPMRLVHRACMEPGSDCKVHMSWDGDEPWVDT
;
A
#
# COMPACT_ATOMS: atom_id res chain seq x y z
N MET A 1 30.10 -69.80 4.08
CA MET A 1 28.99 -69.47 5.01
C MET A 1 28.91 -67.96 5.11
N ARG A 2 27.82 -67.33 4.60
CA ARG A 2 27.32 -65.97 4.97
C ARG A 2 28.25 -64.77 4.65
N TYR A 3 27.84 -63.60 4.13
CA TYR A 3 26.56 -62.93 3.84
C TYR A 3 26.82 -61.86 2.76
N SER A 4 25.83 -61.66 1.88
CA SER A 4 25.68 -60.53 0.96
C SER A 4 25.61 -59.18 1.67
N GLY A 5 25.97 -58.09 0.98
CA GLY A 5 25.75 -56.73 1.48
C GLY A 5 26.09 -55.64 0.47
N VAL A 6 25.35 -55.57 -0.63
CA VAL A 6 25.31 -54.39 -1.51
C VAL A 6 24.55 -53.27 -0.78
N PHE A 7 25.25 -52.21 -0.38
CA PHE A 7 24.61 -50.96 0.04
C PHE A 7 24.77 -49.93 -1.07
N ALA A 8 23.77 -49.88 -1.96
CA ALA A 8 23.58 -48.76 -2.87
C ALA A 8 23.05 -47.56 -2.05
N CYS A 9 23.89 -46.54 -1.88
CA CYS A 9 23.47 -45.24 -1.36
C CYS A 9 22.61 -44.55 -2.42
N LEU A 10 21.29 -44.77 -2.36
CA LEU A 10 20.32 -43.98 -3.11
C LEU A 10 20.16 -42.63 -2.39
N SER A 11 20.98 -41.64 -2.77
CA SER A 11 20.81 -40.26 -2.33
C SER A 11 19.54 -39.70 -2.96
N LEU A 12 18.43 -39.78 -2.23
CA LEU A 12 17.16 -39.14 -2.57
C LEU A 12 17.36 -37.62 -2.54
N VAL A 13 17.70 -37.02 -3.68
CA VAL A 13 17.65 -35.56 -3.86
C VAL A 13 16.18 -35.18 -3.84
N LEU A 14 15.69 -34.82 -2.65
CA LEU A 14 14.37 -34.23 -2.46
C LEU A 14 14.39 -32.84 -3.10
N SER A 15 14.13 -32.82 -4.40
CA SER A 15 13.90 -31.62 -5.18
C SER A 15 12.59 -31.01 -4.68
N ILE A 16 12.67 -30.17 -3.64
CA ILE A 16 11.55 -29.33 -3.24
C ILE A 16 11.36 -28.32 -4.37
N ALA A 17 10.60 -28.73 -5.39
CA ALA A 17 9.97 -27.82 -6.30
C ALA A 17 8.99 -26.97 -5.48
N VAL A 18 9.46 -25.86 -4.91
CA VAL A 18 8.59 -24.78 -4.44
C VAL A 18 8.06 -24.05 -5.69
N THR A 19 7.36 -24.77 -6.56
CA THR A 19 6.43 -24.18 -7.53
C THR A 19 5.14 -23.84 -6.80
N GLY A 20 5.26 -23.07 -5.72
CA GLY A 20 4.15 -22.28 -5.23
C GLY A 20 3.93 -21.16 -6.23
N CYS A 21 3.15 -21.42 -7.28
CA CYS A 21 2.53 -20.36 -8.07
C CYS A 21 1.59 -19.58 -7.13
N GLY A 22 2.18 -18.70 -6.33
CA GLY A 22 1.44 -17.73 -5.54
C GLY A 22 0.55 -16.97 -6.51
N THR A 23 -0.72 -16.77 -6.16
CA THR A 23 -1.65 -15.99 -6.97
C THR A 23 -1.00 -14.67 -7.37
N ALA A 24 -1.02 -14.37 -8.68
CA ALA A 24 -0.42 -13.15 -9.20
C ALA A 24 -1.04 -11.92 -8.50
N PRO A 25 -0.27 -10.83 -8.33
CA PRO A 25 -0.85 -9.56 -7.93
C PRO A 25 -2.02 -9.19 -8.85
N PRO A 26 -3.14 -8.69 -8.32
CA PRO A 26 -4.31 -8.41 -9.12
C PRO A 26 -3.99 -7.27 -10.10
N LEU A 27 -4.40 -7.46 -11.35
CA LEU A 27 -4.25 -6.47 -12.42
C LEU A 27 -5.53 -6.53 -13.25
N ARG A 28 -6.12 -5.37 -13.53
CA ARG A 28 -7.22 -5.20 -14.45
C ARG A 28 -7.02 -3.88 -15.19
N ARG A 29 -7.01 -3.94 -16.51
CA ARG A 29 -6.95 -2.76 -17.36
C ARG A 29 -8.36 -2.38 -17.76
N MET A 30 -8.64 -1.09 -17.79
CA MET A 30 -9.88 -0.53 -18.30
C MET A 30 -9.60 0.13 -19.65
N ALA A 31 -10.53 -0.01 -20.60
CA ALA A 31 -10.52 0.77 -21.85
C ALA A 31 -10.97 2.22 -21.57
N ALA A 32 -10.53 3.18 -22.39
CA ALA A 32 -10.82 4.59 -22.13
C ALA A 32 -12.33 4.90 -22.18
N GLU A 33 -13.04 4.22 -23.08
CA GLU A 33 -14.46 4.37 -23.35
C GLU A 33 -15.35 3.82 -22.22
N ALA A 34 -14.78 3.00 -21.34
CA ALA A 34 -15.51 2.39 -20.22
C ALA A 34 -15.58 3.28 -18.96
N ALA A 35 -14.88 4.42 -18.94
CA ALA A 35 -14.86 5.32 -17.80
C ALA A 35 -16.14 6.18 -17.73
N SER A 36 -17.04 5.88 -16.79
CA SER A 36 -18.23 6.70 -16.57
C SER A 36 -17.89 8.03 -15.90
N ALA A 37 -18.38 9.13 -16.47
CA ALA A 37 -18.17 10.47 -15.93
C ALA A 37 -18.74 10.62 -14.50
N PRO A 38 -18.07 11.37 -13.61
CA PRO A 38 -18.68 11.82 -12.36
C PRO A 38 -19.83 12.80 -12.63
N THR A 39 -20.68 12.98 -11.63
CA THR A 39 -21.61 14.11 -11.61
C THR A 39 -20.82 15.41 -11.46
N VAL A 40 -20.97 16.31 -12.41
CA VAL A 40 -20.41 17.67 -12.35
C VAL A 40 -21.50 18.62 -11.85
N ARG A 41 -21.20 19.37 -10.79
CA ARG A 41 -22.08 20.42 -10.26
C ARG A 41 -21.64 21.77 -10.80
N ILE A 42 -22.60 22.60 -11.20
CA ILE A 42 -22.35 23.99 -11.59
C ILE A 42 -22.62 24.85 -10.36
N ALA A 43 -21.69 25.73 -10.01
CA ALA A 43 -21.83 26.65 -8.90
C ALA A 43 -22.84 27.77 -9.24
N PRO A 44 -23.36 28.50 -8.22
CA PRO A 44 -24.33 29.59 -8.46
C PRO A 44 -23.82 30.72 -9.37
N ASP A 45 -22.50 30.87 -9.50
CA ASP A 45 -21.87 31.84 -10.40
C ASP A 45 -22.05 31.50 -11.90
N GLY A 46 -22.59 30.32 -12.22
CA GLY A 46 -22.83 29.84 -13.59
C GLY A 46 -21.56 29.46 -14.37
N VAL A 47 -20.38 29.63 -13.78
CA VAL A 47 -19.08 29.46 -14.45
C VAL A 47 -18.29 28.32 -13.81
N THR A 48 -18.27 28.26 -12.47
CA THR A 48 -17.47 27.27 -11.74
C THR A 48 -18.14 25.91 -11.82
N ARG A 49 -17.36 24.92 -12.25
CA ARG A 49 -17.78 23.51 -12.29
C ARG A 49 -16.98 22.72 -11.27
N THR A 50 -17.66 21.91 -10.47
CA THR A 50 -17.04 21.07 -9.44
C THR A 50 -17.36 19.61 -9.68
N ALA A 51 -16.37 18.75 -9.45
CA ALA A 51 -16.52 17.31 -9.41
C ALA A 51 -15.89 16.80 -8.11
N THR A 52 -16.52 15.79 -7.50
CA THR A 52 -16.02 15.19 -6.26
C THR A 52 -15.30 13.88 -6.58
N LEU A 53 -14.09 13.73 -6.05
CA LEU A 53 -13.37 12.47 -6.03
C LEU A 53 -13.39 11.91 -4.60
N SER A 54 -13.89 10.68 -4.44
CA SER A 54 -13.86 9.94 -3.18
C SER A 54 -12.75 8.88 -3.20
N VAL A 55 -11.86 8.94 -2.21
CA VAL A 55 -10.70 8.04 -2.08
C VAL A 55 -10.76 7.34 -0.74
N LEU A 56 -10.68 6.01 -0.75
CA LEU A 56 -10.54 5.18 0.44
C LEU A 56 -9.11 4.66 0.54
N THR A 57 -8.44 4.87 1.68
CA THR A 57 -7.23 4.12 2.04
C THR A 57 -7.62 2.95 2.95
N TYR A 58 -7.16 1.74 2.66
CA TYR A 58 -7.60 0.56 3.40
C TYR A 58 -6.53 -0.55 3.50
N ASN A 59 -5.95 -0.70 4.68
CA ASN A 59 -5.16 -1.87 5.04
C ASN A 59 -6.12 -3.04 5.33
N VAL A 60 -6.16 -4.04 4.45
CA VAL A 60 -7.10 -5.15 4.54
C VAL A 60 -6.63 -6.28 5.46
N GLU A 61 -5.45 -6.14 6.09
CA GLU A 61 -4.81 -7.17 6.91
C GLU A 61 -4.80 -8.53 6.17
N GLY A 62 -4.36 -8.49 4.92
CA GLY A 62 -4.48 -9.60 3.96
C GLY A 62 -3.37 -10.64 4.08
N LEU A 63 -2.78 -10.79 5.26
CA LEU A 63 -1.71 -11.74 5.56
C LEU A 63 -2.18 -13.21 5.46
N GLY A 64 -1.27 -14.11 5.12
CA GLY A 64 -1.51 -15.55 5.09
C GLY A 64 -0.77 -16.28 6.22
N TRP A 65 -1.03 -17.58 6.36
CA TRP A 65 -0.26 -18.44 7.26
C TRP A 65 1.23 -18.43 6.84
N PRO A 66 2.19 -18.37 7.79
CA PRO A 66 2.02 -18.45 9.24
C PRO A 66 1.81 -17.09 9.94
N ALA A 67 1.90 -15.96 9.23
CA ALA A 67 1.77 -14.63 9.83
C ALA A 67 0.36 -14.37 10.39
N ARG A 68 -0.68 -14.88 9.72
CA ARG A 68 -2.07 -14.75 10.16
C ARG A 68 -2.93 -15.92 9.68
N SER A 69 -3.91 -16.29 10.49
CA SER A 69 -4.91 -17.32 10.18
C SER A 69 -6.32 -16.73 10.36
N GLY A 70 -7.35 -17.38 9.83
CA GLY A 70 -8.76 -17.00 10.04
C GLY A 70 -9.31 -15.88 9.15
N ARG A 71 -8.45 -15.01 8.59
CA ARG A 71 -8.86 -13.82 7.79
C ARG A 71 -9.57 -14.11 6.47
N LYS A 72 -9.60 -15.35 5.97
CA LYS A 72 -10.11 -15.68 4.63
C LYS A 72 -11.57 -15.22 4.44
N GLN A 73 -12.43 -15.44 5.43
CA GLN A 73 -13.84 -15.06 5.35
C GLN A 73 -14.05 -13.54 5.43
N ASP A 74 -13.28 -12.84 6.28
CA ASP A 74 -13.28 -11.38 6.35
C ASP A 74 -12.90 -10.75 5.00
N LEU A 75 -11.84 -11.26 4.37
CA LEU A 75 -11.41 -10.77 3.06
C LEU A 75 -12.48 -10.99 1.98
N VAL A 76 -13.17 -12.14 2.01
CA VAL A 76 -14.32 -12.37 1.10
C VAL A 76 -15.44 -11.36 1.37
N ARG A 77 -15.78 -11.09 2.64
CA ARG A 77 -16.78 -10.08 3.01
C ARG A 77 -16.36 -8.67 2.55
N ILE A 78 -15.10 -8.30 2.71
CA ILE A 78 -14.55 -7.01 2.25
C ILE A 78 -14.77 -6.86 0.73
N GLY A 79 -14.36 -7.86 -0.05
CA GLY A 79 -14.54 -7.84 -1.51
C GLY A 79 -16.01 -7.72 -1.91
N ALA A 80 -16.88 -8.54 -1.31
CA ALA A 80 -18.31 -8.53 -1.58
C ALA A 80 -18.98 -7.20 -1.18
N HIS A 81 -18.59 -6.62 -0.05
CA HIS A 81 -19.12 -5.35 0.42
C HIS A 81 -18.75 -4.19 -0.51
N LEU A 82 -17.49 -4.11 -0.95
CA LEU A 82 -17.08 -3.11 -1.94
C LEU A 82 -17.79 -3.29 -3.29
N ALA A 83 -18.00 -4.53 -3.72
CA ALA A 83 -18.77 -4.80 -4.93
C ALA A 83 -20.24 -4.35 -4.80
N ALA A 84 -20.86 -4.60 -3.64
CA ALA A 84 -22.23 -4.18 -3.34
C ALA A 84 -22.35 -2.65 -3.30
N LEU A 85 -21.40 -1.96 -2.67
CA LEU A 85 -21.34 -0.49 -2.69
C LEU A 85 -21.22 0.05 -4.13
N ARG A 86 -20.43 -0.60 -4.98
CA ARG A 86 -20.31 -0.20 -6.39
C ARG A 86 -21.61 -0.40 -7.16
N ALA A 87 -22.26 -1.56 -6.99
CA ALA A 87 -23.55 -1.84 -7.61
C ALA A 87 -24.63 -0.83 -7.18
N ALA A 88 -24.54 -0.32 -5.96
CA ALA A 88 -25.44 0.71 -5.43
C ALA A 88 -25.03 2.16 -5.77
N GLY A 89 -23.93 2.39 -6.52
CA GLY A 89 -23.43 3.74 -6.82
C GLY A 89 -22.89 4.50 -5.60
N LYS A 90 -22.49 3.79 -4.53
CA LYS A 90 -22.05 4.35 -3.23
C LYS A 90 -20.60 4.04 -2.89
N ALA A 91 -19.89 3.29 -3.72
CA ALA A 91 -18.49 2.96 -3.47
C ALA A 91 -17.58 4.19 -3.63
N PRO A 92 -16.43 4.20 -2.94
CA PRO A 92 -15.36 5.14 -3.26
C PRO A 92 -14.99 5.04 -4.74
N ASP A 93 -14.62 6.17 -5.35
CA ASP A 93 -14.16 6.19 -6.73
C ASP A 93 -12.82 5.46 -6.89
N VAL A 94 -11.98 5.57 -5.86
CA VAL A 94 -10.66 4.93 -5.78
C VAL A 94 -10.46 4.29 -4.42
N VAL A 95 -9.81 3.12 -4.41
CA VAL A 95 -9.33 2.46 -3.19
C VAL A 95 -7.84 2.23 -3.29
N LEU A 96 -7.10 2.69 -2.28
CA LEU A 96 -5.68 2.46 -2.05
C LEU A 96 -5.58 1.31 -1.03
N PHE A 97 -5.26 0.11 -1.48
CA PHE A 97 -5.22 -1.08 -0.63
C PHE A 97 -3.80 -1.39 -0.15
N GLN A 98 -3.66 -1.66 1.15
CA GLN A 98 -2.43 -2.18 1.75
C GLN A 98 -2.61 -3.62 2.25
N GLU A 99 -1.49 -4.33 2.40
CA GLU A 99 -1.42 -5.73 2.85
C GLU A 99 -2.15 -6.77 1.98
N VAL A 100 -2.24 -6.55 0.67
CA VAL A 100 -2.81 -7.51 -0.30
C VAL A 100 -1.83 -8.66 -0.60
N PHE A 101 -1.43 -9.40 0.44
CA PHE A 101 -0.38 -10.42 0.35
C PHE A 101 -0.92 -11.81 -0.03
N SER A 102 -1.95 -12.27 0.68
CA SER A 102 -2.51 -13.62 0.52
C SER A 102 -3.34 -13.77 -0.75
N GLY A 103 -3.54 -15.01 -1.20
CA GLY A 103 -4.45 -15.28 -2.32
C GLY A 103 -5.90 -14.92 -2.02
N ALA A 104 -6.33 -14.96 -0.76
CA ALA A 104 -7.66 -14.50 -0.37
C ALA A 104 -7.79 -12.98 -0.55
N ALA A 105 -6.80 -12.20 -0.11
CA ALA A 105 -6.80 -10.75 -0.27
C ALA A 105 -6.78 -10.33 -1.75
N LYS A 106 -5.95 -10.99 -2.56
CA LYS A 106 -5.90 -10.74 -4.01
C LYS A 106 -7.23 -11.02 -4.71
N ARG A 107 -7.92 -12.11 -4.32
CA ARG A 107 -9.27 -12.41 -4.80
C ARG A 107 -10.31 -11.41 -4.32
N ALA A 108 -10.22 -10.94 -3.08
CA ALA A 108 -11.10 -9.90 -2.54
C ALA A 108 -11.01 -8.60 -3.35
N VAL A 109 -9.78 -8.16 -3.67
CA VAL A 109 -9.54 -7.00 -4.53
C VAL A 109 -10.13 -7.20 -5.93
N LEU A 110 -9.98 -8.38 -6.54
CA LEU A 110 -10.61 -8.66 -7.85
C LEU A 110 -12.15 -8.68 -7.76
N ALA A 111 -12.69 -9.22 -6.67
CA ALA A 111 -14.12 -9.35 -6.42
C ALA A 111 -14.81 -8.01 -6.11
N SER A 112 -14.05 -6.99 -5.66
CA SER A 112 -14.58 -5.63 -5.48
C SER A 112 -15.17 -5.03 -6.75
N GLY A 113 -14.79 -5.54 -7.94
CA GLY A 113 -15.41 -5.17 -9.21
C GLY A 113 -14.89 -3.88 -9.83
N TYR A 114 -13.90 -3.21 -9.25
CA TYR A 114 -13.30 -2.01 -9.88
C TYR A 114 -12.74 -2.34 -11.28
N PRO A 115 -13.02 -1.51 -12.30
CA PRO A 115 -12.64 -1.80 -13.68
C PRO A 115 -11.13 -1.61 -13.93
N ALA A 116 -10.46 -0.71 -13.21
CA ALA A 116 -9.01 -0.58 -13.23
C ALA A 116 -8.42 -1.03 -11.88
N ILE A 117 -7.45 -1.94 -11.92
CA ILE A 117 -6.73 -2.44 -10.74
C ILE A 117 -5.26 -2.53 -11.11
N VAL A 118 -4.39 -1.87 -10.35
CA VAL A 118 -2.95 -1.83 -10.62
C VAL A 118 -2.16 -2.20 -9.36
N PRO A 119 -1.26 -3.20 -9.42
CA PRO A 119 -0.45 -3.60 -8.28
C PRO A 119 0.82 -2.75 -8.15
N GLY A 120 1.30 -2.58 -6.92
CA GLY A 120 2.58 -1.94 -6.62
C GLY A 120 3.80 -2.86 -6.80
N PRO A 121 4.92 -2.58 -6.12
CA PRO A 121 6.15 -3.35 -6.27
C PRO A 121 5.95 -4.86 -6.08
N ARG A 122 6.36 -5.63 -7.09
CA ARG A 122 6.46 -7.10 -7.05
C ARG A 122 7.64 -7.53 -6.18
N ARG A 123 7.66 -8.81 -5.77
CA ARG A 123 8.76 -9.44 -5.03
C ARG A 123 10.14 -9.22 -5.66
N THR A 124 10.19 -9.17 -7.00
CA THR A 124 11.40 -9.04 -7.81
C THR A 124 11.68 -7.61 -8.27
N THR A 125 10.87 -6.62 -7.87
CA THR A 125 11.13 -5.21 -8.19
C THR A 125 12.45 -4.80 -7.57
N LEU A 126 13.31 -4.22 -8.39
CA LEU A 126 14.62 -3.75 -7.94
C LEU A 126 14.46 -2.61 -6.92
N HIS A 127 15.38 -2.59 -5.97
CA HIS A 127 15.45 -1.57 -4.95
C HIS A 127 16.25 -0.38 -5.45
N ILE A 128 15.79 0.83 -5.14
CA ILE A 128 16.63 2.00 -5.26
C ILE A 128 17.63 2.01 -4.10
N ARG A 129 18.87 2.44 -4.39
CA ARG A 129 19.94 2.55 -3.41
C ARG A 129 20.15 4.00 -3.05
N MET A 130 19.30 4.53 -2.17
CA MET A 130 19.44 5.88 -1.62
C MET A 130 20.36 5.93 -0.39
N PHE A 131 20.34 4.87 0.43
CA PHE A 131 21.15 4.76 1.64
C PHE A 131 22.16 3.61 1.54
N THR A 132 23.39 3.87 1.97
CA THR A 132 24.49 2.87 1.99
C THR A 132 24.84 2.41 3.39
N ASP A 133 24.65 3.29 4.37
CA ASP A 133 24.94 3.08 5.78
C ASP A 133 23.92 2.12 6.44
N LYS A 134 24.36 1.50 7.54
CA LYS A 134 23.54 0.52 8.26
C LYS A 134 22.55 1.23 9.17
N LEU A 135 21.35 0.65 9.30
CA LEU A 135 20.42 1.02 10.35
C LEU A 135 21.04 0.82 11.74
N PRO A 136 20.63 1.60 12.76
CA PRO A 136 21.12 1.47 14.13
C PRO A 136 20.81 0.08 14.70
N HIS A 137 21.62 -0.32 15.68
CA HIS A 137 21.67 -1.67 16.24
C HIS A 137 22.01 -2.77 15.20
N ARG A 138 22.28 -3.97 15.69
CA ARG A 138 22.58 -5.12 14.82
C ARG A 138 21.31 -5.64 14.13
N ALA A 139 21.45 -6.00 12.86
CA ALA A 139 20.38 -6.66 12.11
C ALA A 139 19.98 -7.99 12.78
N LYS A 140 18.68 -8.28 12.79
CA LYS A 140 18.05 -9.46 13.37
C LYS A 140 17.65 -10.41 12.24
N LEU A 141 18.58 -11.29 11.83
CA LEU A 141 18.34 -12.27 10.76
C LEU A 141 17.09 -13.14 11.02
N ARG A 142 16.92 -13.62 12.26
CA ARG A 142 15.73 -14.40 12.67
C ARG A 142 14.41 -13.64 12.61
N LYS A 143 14.45 -12.31 12.39
CA LYS A 143 13.28 -11.44 12.23
C LYS A 143 13.16 -10.94 10.79
N GLY A 144 13.80 -11.58 9.81
CA GLY A 144 13.58 -11.27 8.39
C GLY A 144 14.62 -10.35 7.74
N GLU A 145 15.59 -9.86 8.49
CA GLU A 145 16.65 -8.98 7.97
C GLU A 145 17.78 -9.75 7.25
N ILE A 146 17.42 -10.81 6.53
CA ILE A 146 18.33 -11.73 5.79
C ILE A 146 18.60 -11.28 4.35
N GLY A 147 17.93 -10.22 3.90
CA GLY A 147 18.14 -9.65 2.56
C GLY A 147 17.39 -10.35 1.42
N VAL A 148 16.44 -11.23 1.74
CA VAL A 148 15.55 -11.93 0.78
C VAL A 148 14.12 -11.40 0.93
N ARG A 149 13.43 -11.18 -0.20
CA ARG A 149 12.00 -10.82 -0.24
C ARG A 149 11.17 -12.05 -0.60
N LEU A 150 10.18 -12.35 0.23
CA LEU A 150 9.24 -13.45 0.04
C LEU A 150 7.98 -13.01 -0.73
N THR A 151 7.59 -11.74 -0.59
CA THR A 151 6.39 -11.18 -1.24
C THR A 151 6.66 -9.79 -1.83
N GLY A 152 5.70 -9.28 -2.60
CA GLY A 152 5.69 -7.90 -3.08
C GLY A 152 5.38 -6.90 -1.96
N SER A 153 4.98 -5.69 -2.32
CA SER A 153 4.61 -4.63 -1.36
C SER A 153 3.26 -4.87 -0.69
N GLY A 154 2.36 -5.61 -1.35
CA GLY A 154 0.97 -5.73 -0.93
C GLY A 154 0.15 -4.47 -1.23
N LEU A 155 0.67 -3.54 -2.03
CA LEU A 155 -0.02 -2.34 -2.47
C LEU A 155 -0.83 -2.62 -3.74
N VAL A 156 -2.05 -2.10 -3.79
CA VAL A 156 -2.89 -2.13 -4.99
C VAL A 156 -3.75 -0.87 -5.03
N ILE A 157 -3.73 -0.15 -6.15
CA ILE A 157 -4.68 0.92 -6.42
C ILE A 157 -5.80 0.37 -7.31
N ALA A 158 -7.05 0.49 -6.86
CA ALA A 158 -8.24 0.17 -7.63
C ALA A 158 -9.01 1.46 -7.95
N SER A 159 -9.45 1.64 -9.18
CA SER A 159 -10.10 2.86 -9.66
C SER A 159 -11.29 2.57 -10.55
N ARG A 160 -12.34 3.39 -10.42
CA ARG A 160 -13.44 3.47 -11.40
C ARG A 160 -13.02 4.19 -12.69
N TYR A 161 -11.94 4.96 -12.63
CA TYR A 161 -11.46 5.83 -13.70
C TYR A 161 -10.27 5.23 -14.44
N LEU A 162 -9.96 5.79 -15.61
CA LEU A 162 -8.89 5.28 -16.47
C LEU A 162 -7.55 5.59 -15.82
N VAL A 163 -6.74 4.54 -15.61
CA VAL A 163 -5.35 4.69 -15.17
C VAL A 163 -4.48 4.91 -16.40
N LEU A 164 -4.00 6.15 -16.57
CA LEU A 164 -3.15 6.57 -17.68
C LEU A 164 -1.71 6.10 -17.52
N LEU A 165 -1.22 6.15 -16.27
CA LEU A 165 0.16 5.89 -15.94
C LEU A 165 0.25 5.13 -14.62
N THR A 166 1.21 4.21 -14.55
CA THR A 166 1.64 3.62 -13.29
C THR A 166 3.15 3.75 -13.14
N ARG A 167 3.60 4.07 -11.94
CA ARG A 167 5.00 3.96 -11.51
C ARG A 167 5.04 3.32 -10.13
N SER A 168 6.14 2.66 -9.80
CA SER A 168 6.30 2.05 -8.48
C SER A 168 7.76 1.93 -8.11
N GLN A 169 8.05 2.09 -6.83
CA GLN A 169 9.39 1.97 -6.28
C GLN A 169 9.35 1.09 -5.02
N ALA A 170 10.21 0.07 -5.00
CA ALA A 170 10.50 -0.66 -3.77
C ALA A 170 11.46 0.14 -2.89
N TYR A 171 11.19 0.21 -1.59
CA TYR A 171 12.09 0.86 -0.64
C TYR A 171 13.43 0.12 -0.55
N GLY A 172 14.50 0.86 -0.28
CA GLY A 172 15.86 0.36 -0.24
C GLY A 172 16.06 -0.82 0.72
N ARG A 173 17.05 -1.67 0.42
CA ARG A 173 17.45 -2.78 1.31
C ARG A 173 17.95 -2.32 2.68
N ARG A 174 18.33 -1.04 2.80
CA ARG A 174 18.78 -0.38 4.03
C ARG A 174 17.67 0.45 4.69
N SER A 175 16.43 0.30 4.25
CA SER A 175 15.27 1.09 4.66
C SER A 175 14.12 0.18 5.10
N CYS A 176 14.44 -0.99 5.63
CA CYS A 176 13.46 -1.90 6.24
C CYS A 176 14.05 -2.43 7.56
N ALA A 177 13.17 -2.76 8.50
CA ALA A 177 13.55 -3.32 9.78
C ALA A 177 12.60 -4.45 10.20
N GLY A 178 13.17 -5.55 10.68
CA GLY A 178 12.38 -6.67 11.20
C GLY A 178 11.58 -7.40 10.12
N LEU A 179 10.39 -7.88 10.49
CA LEU A 179 9.58 -8.78 9.62
C LEU A 179 9.21 -8.10 8.29
N ASP A 180 9.07 -6.79 8.29
CA ASP A 180 8.85 -5.96 7.11
C ASP A 180 9.93 -6.15 6.04
N CYS A 181 11.16 -6.57 6.43
CA CYS A 181 12.19 -6.89 5.46
C CYS A 181 11.88 -8.14 4.59
N LEU A 182 10.88 -8.94 4.93
CA LEU A 182 10.43 -10.07 4.10
C LEU A 182 9.49 -9.64 2.97
N ALA A 183 8.90 -8.45 3.04
CA ALA A 183 8.07 -7.87 2.00
C ALA A 183 8.84 -6.84 1.18
N ASN A 184 8.51 -6.72 -0.10
CA ASN A 184 9.08 -5.68 -0.95
C ASN A 184 8.26 -4.38 -0.82
N LYS A 185 8.16 -3.84 0.42
CA LYS A 185 7.43 -2.59 0.72
C LYS A 185 7.97 -1.43 -0.13
N GLY A 186 7.11 -0.46 -0.39
CA GLY A 186 7.43 0.63 -1.31
C GLY A 186 6.33 1.67 -1.40
N VAL A 187 6.39 2.44 -2.48
CA VAL A 187 5.41 3.45 -2.88
C VAL A 187 5.03 3.24 -4.35
N MET A 188 3.82 3.60 -4.72
CA MET A 188 3.37 3.56 -6.12
C MET A 188 2.54 4.79 -6.48
N LEU A 189 2.55 5.12 -7.77
CA LEU A 189 1.73 6.14 -8.42
C LEU A 189 0.75 5.45 -9.38
N ALA A 190 -0.50 5.87 -9.34
CA ALA A 190 -1.46 5.74 -10.43
C ALA A 190 -1.97 7.13 -10.83
N ARG A 191 -1.72 7.54 -12.07
CA ARG A 191 -2.30 8.77 -12.64
C ARG A 191 -3.63 8.44 -13.30
N ILE A 192 -4.70 9.07 -12.85
CA ILE A 192 -6.06 8.80 -13.36
C ILE A 192 -6.60 9.95 -14.20
N ALA A 193 -7.35 9.61 -15.25
CA ALA A 193 -8.17 10.56 -15.99
C ALA A 193 -9.61 10.50 -15.47
N VAL A 194 -10.09 11.60 -14.91
CA VAL A 194 -11.49 11.75 -14.47
C VAL A 194 -12.24 12.50 -15.56
N PRO A 195 -13.25 11.90 -16.22
CA PRO A 195 -13.98 12.60 -17.28
C PRO A 195 -14.60 13.92 -16.79
N GLY A 196 -14.48 14.98 -17.57
CA GLY A 196 -14.95 16.32 -17.19
C GLY A 196 -14.01 17.11 -16.26
N VAL A 197 -12.93 16.49 -15.75
CA VAL A 197 -11.84 17.20 -15.05
C VAL A 197 -10.73 17.48 -16.06
N PRO A 198 -10.24 18.74 -16.16
CA PRO A 198 -9.36 19.16 -17.26
C PRO A 198 -7.94 18.58 -17.17
N VAL A 199 -7.52 18.12 -16.00
CA VAL A 199 -6.19 17.55 -15.76
C VAL A 199 -6.30 16.19 -15.05
N PRO A 200 -5.36 15.27 -15.29
CA PRO A 200 -5.23 14.05 -14.51
C PRO A 200 -4.98 14.32 -13.02
N ILE A 201 -5.24 13.32 -12.19
CA ILE A 201 -4.96 13.34 -10.75
C ILE A 201 -3.95 12.24 -10.43
N ASP A 202 -2.91 12.58 -9.67
CA ASP A 202 -1.91 11.65 -9.19
C ASP A 202 -2.32 11.05 -7.85
N LEU A 203 -2.38 9.72 -7.81
CA LEU A 203 -2.71 8.95 -6.61
C LEU A 203 -1.50 8.15 -6.17
N TYR A 204 -1.00 8.42 -4.98
CA TYR A 204 0.09 7.71 -4.36
C TYR A 204 -0.41 6.80 -3.24
N ASP A 205 0.07 5.56 -3.25
CA ASP A 205 -0.19 4.55 -2.22
C ASP A 205 1.12 4.04 -1.63
N THR A 206 1.15 3.82 -0.31
CA THR A 206 2.32 3.35 0.43
C THR A 206 1.92 2.48 1.64
N HIS A 207 2.85 1.65 2.07
CA HIS A 207 2.77 0.97 3.36
C HIS A 207 4.16 0.96 3.98
N MET A 208 4.36 1.81 4.98
CA MET A 208 5.66 2.05 5.61
C MET A 208 6.01 1.02 6.68
N ASN A 209 7.23 1.07 7.22
CA ASN A 209 7.77 0.09 8.15
C ASN A 209 6.92 0.08 9.41
N SER A 210 6.48 -1.10 9.84
CA SER A 210 5.69 -1.23 11.05
C SER A 210 6.47 -0.81 12.30
N ARG A 211 5.75 -0.43 13.36
CA ARG A 211 6.33 -0.16 14.69
C ARG A 211 6.61 -1.47 15.42
N ARG A 212 5.80 -1.78 16.44
CA ARG A 212 5.96 -2.95 17.32
C ARG A 212 5.85 -4.27 16.55
N ALA A 213 5.02 -4.31 15.49
CA ALA A 213 4.86 -5.50 14.63
C ALA A 213 6.12 -5.88 13.82
N SER A 214 7.13 -5.01 13.76
CA SER A 214 8.43 -5.35 13.15
C SER A 214 9.24 -6.33 14.00
N HIS A 215 8.95 -6.44 15.31
CA HIS A 215 9.66 -7.27 16.29
C HIS A 215 11.17 -6.99 16.41
N VAL A 216 11.57 -5.73 16.21
CA VAL A 216 12.94 -5.24 16.47
C VAL A 216 12.93 -3.99 17.34
N ALA A 217 14.11 -3.54 17.77
CA ALA A 217 14.27 -2.35 18.61
C ALA A 217 13.62 -1.10 17.98
N GLU A 218 13.05 -0.25 18.83
CA GLU A 218 12.33 0.96 18.40
C GLU A 218 13.18 1.87 17.54
N ALA A 219 14.38 2.24 18.01
CA ALA A 219 15.31 3.07 17.25
C ALA A 219 15.63 2.51 15.85
N ARG A 220 15.62 1.17 15.69
CA ARG A 220 15.85 0.52 14.39
C ARG A 220 14.66 0.65 13.46
N ASN A 221 13.44 0.41 13.95
CA ASN A 221 12.24 0.55 13.12
C ASN A 221 11.92 2.03 12.82
N LEU A 222 12.24 2.94 13.74
CA LEU A 222 12.13 4.39 13.55
C LEU A 222 13.08 4.87 12.45
N ALA A 223 14.36 4.49 12.51
CA ALA A 223 15.32 4.84 11.47
C ALA A 223 14.96 4.24 10.09
N ALA A 224 14.40 3.02 10.05
CA ALA A 224 13.92 2.44 8.80
C ALA A 224 12.73 3.22 8.24
N HIS A 225 11.75 3.57 9.09
CA HIS A 225 10.60 4.38 8.71
C HIS A 225 11.04 5.76 8.18
N ALA A 226 11.94 6.46 8.86
CA ALA A 226 12.47 7.74 8.42
C ALA A 226 13.11 7.68 7.02
N ARG A 227 13.87 6.62 6.72
CA ARG A 227 14.43 6.42 5.37
C ARG A 227 13.36 6.20 4.31
N GLN A 228 12.28 5.49 4.65
CA GLN A 228 11.16 5.28 3.73
C GLN A 228 10.38 6.57 3.47
N VAL A 229 10.25 7.45 4.47
CA VAL A 229 9.71 8.81 4.27
C VAL A 229 10.54 9.56 3.23
N THR A 230 11.88 9.60 3.39
CA THR A 230 12.76 10.27 2.42
C THR A 230 12.66 9.66 1.02
N GLU A 231 12.65 8.32 0.93
CA GLU A 231 12.51 7.63 -0.36
C GLU A 231 11.14 7.85 -1.02
N ALA A 232 10.07 7.92 -0.23
CA ALA A 232 8.73 8.22 -0.73
C ALA A 232 8.63 9.66 -1.23
N SER A 233 9.21 10.62 -0.50
CA SER A 233 9.30 12.01 -0.93
C SER A 233 10.03 12.13 -2.26
N ALA A 234 11.23 11.56 -2.36
CA ALA A 234 12.01 11.60 -3.59
C ALA A 234 11.29 10.92 -4.76
N PHE A 235 10.51 9.86 -4.51
CA PHE A 235 9.69 9.23 -5.54
C PHE A 235 8.57 10.13 -6.03
N ILE A 236 7.86 10.81 -5.11
CA ILE A 236 6.80 11.77 -5.45
C ILE A 236 7.42 12.91 -6.25
N ASP A 237 8.49 13.53 -5.76
CA ASP A 237 9.17 14.64 -6.43
C ASP A 237 9.65 14.26 -7.85
N ALA A 238 10.14 13.02 -8.04
CA ALA A 238 10.64 12.56 -9.34
C ALA A 238 9.55 12.10 -10.32
N SER A 239 8.32 11.84 -9.86
CA SER A 239 7.25 11.27 -10.69
C SER A 239 6.02 12.17 -10.84
N HIS A 240 5.91 13.19 -10.00
CA HIS A 240 4.85 14.18 -10.07
C HIS A 240 5.07 15.20 -11.20
N ASP A 241 3.99 15.85 -11.60
CA ASP A 241 3.96 16.97 -12.52
C ASP A 241 3.10 18.04 -11.86
N ASP A 242 3.69 19.18 -11.50
CA ASP A 242 3.10 20.24 -10.64
C ASP A 242 1.77 20.80 -11.16
N ARG A 243 1.40 20.48 -12.40
CA ARG A 243 0.09 20.83 -12.99
C ARG A 243 -1.05 19.94 -12.50
N TYR A 244 -0.77 18.81 -11.87
CA TYR A 244 -1.76 17.81 -11.49
C TYR A 244 -2.04 17.84 -9.97
N PRO A 245 -3.28 17.63 -9.50
CA PRO A 245 -3.53 17.43 -8.08
C PRO A 245 -2.92 16.11 -7.58
N ILE A 246 -2.47 16.10 -6.33
CA ILE A 246 -1.93 14.90 -5.65
C ILE A 246 -2.86 14.45 -4.53
N VAL A 247 -3.06 13.13 -4.42
CA VAL A 247 -3.51 12.45 -3.20
C VAL A 247 -2.43 11.46 -2.77
N PHE A 248 -1.84 11.65 -1.60
CA PHE A 248 -0.95 10.66 -0.99
C PHE A 248 -1.65 9.99 0.18
N GLY A 249 -1.95 8.71 0.02
CA GLY A 249 -2.58 7.89 1.05
C GLY A 249 -1.82 6.60 1.29
N GLY A 250 -2.22 5.88 2.33
CA GLY A 250 -1.64 4.59 2.66
C GLY A 250 -1.69 4.28 4.14
N ASP A 251 -0.98 3.22 4.51
CA ASP A 251 -0.66 2.93 5.91
C ASP A 251 0.74 3.46 6.23
N PHE A 252 0.78 4.66 6.79
CA PHE A 252 2.02 5.33 7.16
C PHE A 252 2.65 4.77 8.45
N ASN A 253 1.95 3.92 9.22
CA ASN A 253 2.41 3.36 10.50
C ASN A 253 2.91 4.44 11.49
N MET A 254 2.20 5.56 11.64
CA MET A 254 2.62 6.69 12.49
C MET A 254 1.95 6.70 13.87
N ARG A 255 0.86 5.95 14.06
CA ARG A 255 0.11 5.89 15.33
C ARG A 255 1.00 5.83 16.57
N GLY A 256 0.77 6.77 17.49
CA GLY A 256 1.43 6.92 18.78
C GLY A 256 2.92 7.23 18.71
N SER A 257 3.40 7.85 17.63
CA SER A 257 4.83 8.10 17.39
C SER A 257 5.07 9.51 16.85
N GLN A 258 5.30 10.46 17.76
CA GLN A 258 5.60 11.84 17.39
C GLN A 258 6.84 11.96 16.47
N ASP A 259 7.92 11.24 16.77
CA ASP A 259 9.11 11.22 15.91
C ASP A 259 8.83 10.82 14.46
N ARG A 260 7.89 9.89 14.22
CA ARG A 260 7.52 9.47 12.86
C ARG A 260 6.71 10.56 12.17
N TRP A 261 5.82 11.21 12.91
CA TRP A 261 5.03 12.33 12.43
C TRP A 261 5.90 13.54 12.05
N GLU A 262 6.80 13.95 12.92
CA GLU A 262 7.73 15.07 12.69
C GLU A 262 8.65 14.80 11.49
N ASN A 263 9.17 13.58 11.37
CA ASN A 263 9.97 13.20 10.22
C ASN A 263 9.14 13.20 8.92
N PHE A 264 7.90 12.69 8.96
CA PHE A 264 7.01 12.65 7.80
C PHE A 264 6.67 14.06 7.29
N THR A 265 6.21 14.92 8.21
CA THR A 265 5.75 16.28 7.87
C THR A 265 6.85 17.21 7.37
N ARG A 266 8.11 16.95 7.73
CA ARG A 266 9.27 17.72 7.23
C ARG A 266 9.41 17.67 5.70
N TYR A 267 9.04 16.55 5.08
CA TYR A 267 9.27 16.31 3.64
C TYR A 267 7.99 16.29 2.81
N GLN A 268 6.82 16.38 3.44
CA GLN A 268 5.54 16.20 2.77
C GLN A 268 4.57 17.35 3.13
N PRO A 269 4.76 18.56 2.57
CA PRO A 269 3.94 19.74 2.87
C PRO A 269 2.55 19.70 2.22
N MET A 270 1.94 18.52 2.12
CA MET A 270 0.58 18.37 1.62
C MET A 270 -0.43 18.72 2.70
N ARG A 271 -1.62 19.18 2.29
CA ARG A 271 -2.72 19.43 3.23
C ARG A 271 -3.17 18.10 3.83
N LEU A 272 -3.00 17.97 5.14
CA LEU A 272 -3.42 16.80 5.91
C LEU A 272 -4.95 16.76 6.06
N VAL A 273 -5.55 15.62 5.74
CA VAL A 273 -7.01 15.40 5.89
C VAL A 273 -7.47 15.64 7.33
N HIS A 274 -6.72 15.16 8.33
CA HIS A 274 -7.03 15.40 9.75
C HIS A 274 -7.14 16.89 10.08
N ARG A 275 -6.25 17.74 9.56
CA ARG A 275 -6.34 19.19 9.78
C ARG A 275 -7.62 19.77 9.18
N ALA A 276 -7.96 19.39 7.95
CA ALA A 276 -9.19 19.83 7.32
C ALA A 276 -10.45 19.38 8.09
N CYS A 277 -10.42 18.19 8.70
CA CYS A 277 -11.53 17.71 9.51
C CYS A 277 -11.63 18.35 10.90
N MET A 278 -10.57 18.99 11.39
CA MET A 278 -10.59 19.75 12.64
C MET A 278 -11.08 21.19 12.46
N GLU A 279 -11.19 21.69 11.23
CA GLU A 279 -11.68 23.04 10.98
C GLU A 279 -13.14 23.20 11.44
N PRO A 280 -13.52 24.32 12.09
CA PRO A 280 -14.89 24.56 12.49
C PRO A 280 -15.86 24.45 11.31
N GLY A 281 -16.94 23.68 11.48
CA GLY A 281 -17.93 23.46 10.42
C GLY A 281 -17.54 22.41 9.37
N SER A 282 -16.52 21.58 9.63
CA SER A 282 -16.23 20.43 8.76
C SER A 282 -17.37 19.39 8.81
N ASP A 283 -17.68 18.80 7.65
CA ASP A 283 -18.66 17.70 7.53
C ASP A 283 -18.04 16.32 7.83
N CYS A 284 -16.85 16.28 8.46
CA CYS A 284 -16.15 15.02 8.70
C CYS A 284 -16.85 14.15 9.74
N LYS A 285 -17.12 12.89 9.38
CA LYS A 285 -17.60 11.87 10.32
C LYS A 285 -16.40 11.17 10.97
N VAL A 286 -16.12 11.55 12.21
CA VAL A 286 -14.98 11.05 12.98
C VAL A 286 -15.50 10.03 14.00
N HIS A 287 -15.01 8.79 13.91
CA HIS A 287 -15.48 7.67 14.74
C HIS A 287 -14.45 7.20 15.78
N MET A 288 -13.35 7.92 15.92
CA MET A 288 -12.32 7.69 16.94
C MET A 288 -12.07 8.99 17.68
N SER A 289 -11.79 8.94 18.99
CA SER A 289 -11.57 10.15 19.77
C SER A 289 -10.30 10.87 19.28
N TRP A 290 -10.45 12.17 19.06
CA TRP A 290 -9.38 13.13 18.82
C TRP A 290 -9.26 14.00 20.07
N ASP A 291 -9.10 13.35 21.22
CA ASP A 291 -9.14 13.97 22.54
C ASP A 291 -7.76 14.44 23.03
N GLY A 292 -6.70 14.15 22.28
CA GLY A 292 -5.37 14.70 22.50
C GLY A 292 -5.11 16.02 21.74
N ASP A 293 -4.10 16.77 22.19
CA ASP A 293 -3.63 18.00 21.53
C ASP A 293 -3.03 17.74 20.13
N GLU A 294 -2.72 16.47 19.82
CA GLU A 294 -2.07 16.03 18.57
C GLU A 294 -2.86 14.90 17.86
N PRO A 295 -4.12 15.12 17.44
CA PRO A 295 -5.01 14.03 16.96
C PRO A 295 -4.53 13.33 15.68
N TRP A 296 -3.55 13.90 14.98
CA TRP A 296 -2.87 13.28 13.84
C TRP A 296 -1.94 12.12 14.24
N VAL A 297 -1.54 11.98 15.52
CA VAL A 297 -0.79 10.80 16.01
C VAL A 297 -1.68 9.66 16.48
N ASP A 298 -3.01 9.83 16.52
CA ASP A 298 -3.93 8.80 17.04
C ASP A 298 -4.31 7.73 16.00
N THR A 299 -3.85 7.89 14.74
CA THR A 299 -4.18 7.03 13.59
C THR A 299 -3.00 6.27 13.00
#